data_AF-A0A821HL20-F1
#
_entry.id   AF-A0A821HL20-F1
#
_cell.length_a   1.000
_cell.length_b   1.000
_cell.length_c   1.000
_cell.angle_alpha   90.00
_cell.angle_beta   90.00
_cell.angle_gamma   90.00
#
_symmetry.space_group_name_H-M   'P 1'
#
loop_
_entity.id
_entity.type
_entity.pdbx_description
1 polymer ?
#
loop_
_entity_poly.entity_id
_entity_poly.type
_entity_poly.pdbx_seq_one_letter_code
_entity_poly.pdbx_strand_id
1 'polypeptide(L)'
;VGIDACRFRIRQPPLGTGLRVVFQPGLLAAGMRRPVMIELYAIIKQTQHQSQQQQQQQAQSQGLYQLDQSIEIITETDIMHFPIRAKIASEEQFDIMFVNKDETAGMNKPIRLLAQKSPNTNDWFAGNTNENAANS
;
A
#
# COMPACT_ATOMS: atom_id res chain seq x y z
N VAL A 1 -39.85 -16.27 5.67
CA VAL A 1 -38.58 -16.03 4.95
C VAL A 1 -37.59 -15.52 5.98
N GLY A 2 -36.52 -16.29 6.27
CA GLY A 2 -35.54 -15.93 7.29
C GLY A 2 -34.64 -14.79 6.84
N ILE A 3 -34.25 -13.92 7.76
CA ILE A 3 -33.25 -12.87 7.50
C ILE A 3 -31.91 -13.60 7.35
N ASP A 4 -31.44 -13.75 6.12
CA ASP A 4 -30.11 -14.28 5.85
C ASP A 4 -29.09 -13.16 6.10
N ALA A 5 -28.46 -13.20 7.28
CA ALA A 5 -27.43 -12.25 7.69
C ALA A 5 -26.22 -13.02 8.18
N CYS A 6 -25.06 -12.71 7.59
CA CYS A 6 -23.79 -13.35 7.89
C CYS A 6 -22.95 -12.48 8.82
N ARG A 7 -22.28 -13.09 9.81
CA ARG A 7 -21.19 -12.44 10.55
C ARG A 7 -19.87 -12.75 9.85
N PHE A 8 -19.04 -11.74 9.65
CA PHE A 8 -17.69 -11.94 9.17
C PHE A 8 -16.66 -11.23 10.04
N ARG A 9 -15.43 -11.77 10.03
CA ARG A 9 -14.24 -11.18 10.61
C ARG A 9 -13.09 -11.35 9.64
N ILE A 10 -12.11 -10.46 9.70
CA ILE A 10 -10.91 -10.55 8.88
C ILE A 10 -9.72 -10.71 9.81
N ARG A 11 -8.87 -11.71 9.56
CA ARG A 11 -7.59 -11.83 10.28
C ARG A 11 -6.64 -10.74 9.81
N GLN A 12 -5.98 -10.11 10.76
CA GLN A 12 -4.96 -9.13 10.44
C GLN A 12 -3.72 -9.81 9.87
N PRO A 13 -3.15 -9.29 8.76
CA PRO A 13 -1.82 -9.68 8.31
C PRO A 13 -0.76 -9.51 9.40
N PRO A 14 0.34 -10.26 9.34
CA PRO A 14 1.49 -10.03 10.20
C PRO A 14 2.02 -8.60 10.03
N LEU A 15 2.35 -7.92 11.15
CA LEU A 15 2.82 -6.52 11.14
C LEU A 15 4.06 -6.31 10.26
N GLY A 16 4.93 -7.33 10.13
CA GLY A 16 6.12 -7.27 9.29
C GLY A 16 5.86 -7.14 7.79
N THR A 17 4.61 -7.40 7.33
CA THR A 17 4.22 -7.22 5.93
C THR A 17 3.93 -5.75 5.56
N GLY A 18 3.79 -4.88 6.56
CA GLY A 18 3.34 -3.50 6.35
C GLY A 18 1.86 -3.37 5.99
N LEU A 19 1.09 -4.46 5.97
CA LEU A 19 -0.34 -4.44 5.67
C LEU A 19 -1.19 -4.23 6.92
N ARG A 20 -2.23 -3.41 6.80
CA ARG A 20 -3.30 -3.26 7.80
C ARG A 20 -4.65 -3.36 7.12
N VAL A 21 -5.56 -4.15 7.70
CA VAL A 21 -6.95 -4.23 7.24
C VAL A 21 -7.84 -3.43 8.18
N VAL A 22 -8.60 -2.48 7.62
CA VAL A 22 -9.58 -1.68 8.33
C VAL A 22 -10.96 -2.05 7.83
N PHE A 23 -11.81 -2.55 8.72
CA PHE A 23 -13.18 -2.93 8.42
C PHE A 23 -14.06 -2.74 9.64
N GLN A 24 -15.37 -2.65 9.43
CA GLN A 24 -16.36 -2.64 10.51
C GLN A 24 -16.88 -4.07 10.74
N PRO A 25 -16.58 -4.71 11.87
CA PRO A 25 -17.15 -6.02 12.20
C PRO A 25 -18.67 -5.96 12.35
N GLY A 26 -19.35 -7.09 12.17
CA GLY A 26 -20.78 -7.23 12.47
C GLY A 26 -21.54 -8.06 11.45
N LEU A 27 -22.88 -7.97 11.54
CA LEU A 27 -23.80 -8.62 10.60
C LEU A 27 -23.80 -7.90 9.25
N LEU A 28 -23.82 -8.70 8.18
CA LEU A 28 -23.99 -8.29 6.81
C LEU A 28 -25.22 -9.03 6.25
N ALA A 29 -26.32 -8.30 6.01
CA ALA A 29 -27.53 -8.90 5.46
C ALA A 29 -27.37 -9.18 3.95
N ALA A 30 -28.15 -10.14 3.45
CA ALA A 30 -28.22 -10.44 2.02
C ALA A 30 -28.50 -9.16 1.18
N GLY A 31 -27.79 -9.03 0.06
CA GLY A 31 -27.87 -7.85 -0.82
C GLY A 31 -27.16 -6.59 -0.31
N MET A 32 -26.61 -6.61 0.92
CA MET A 32 -25.79 -5.51 1.43
C MET A 32 -24.32 -5.69 1.08
N ARG A 33 -23.58 -4.58 1.06
CA ARG A 33 -22.12 -4.54 0.93
C ARG A 33 -21.51 -3.79 2.11
N ARG A 34 -20.32 -4.20 2.53
CA ARG A 34 -19.50 -3.44 3.47
C ARG A 34 -18.11 -3.16 2.90
N PRO A 35 -17.60 -1.93 3.03
CA PRO A 35 -16.26 -1.61 2.60
C PRO A 35 -15.22 -2.27 3.50
N VAL A 36 -14.16 -2.77 2.88
CA VAL A 36 -12.93 -3.22 3.53
C VAL A 36 -11.80 -2.40 2.94
N MET A 37 -11.04 -1.73 3.78
CA MET A 37 -9.90 -0.92 3.37
C MET A 37 -8.61 -1.65 3.72
N ILE A 38 -7.68 -1.68 2.77
CA ILE A 38 -6.35 -2.26 2.92
C ILE A 38 -5.35 -1.11 2.83
N GLU A 39 -4.55 -0.96 3.87
CA GLU A 39 -3.46 0.02 3.91
C GLU A 39 -2.13 -0.72 3.84
N LEU A 40 -1.20 -0.18 3.05
CA LEU A 40 0.15 -0.70 2.88
C LEU A 40 1.15 0.38 3.29
N TYR A 41 1.94 0.08 4.30
CA TYR A 41 3.04 0.88 4.80
C TYR A 41 4.35 0.22 4.39
N ALA A 42 5.11 0.86 3.51
CA ALA A 42 6.38 0.33 3.04
C ALA A 42 7.43 1.42 2.96
N ILE A 43 8.66 1.07 3.35
CA ILE A 43 9.83 1.94 3.25
C ILE A 43 10.95 1.09 2.65
N ILE A 44 11.46 1.53 1.50
CA ILE A 44 12.63 0.92 0.89
C ILE A 44 13.86 1.68 1.38
N LYS A 45 14.68 1.03 2.20
CA LYS A 45 15.94 1.60 2.66
C LYS A 45 16.96 1.49 1.55
N GLN A 46 17.35 2.62 0.98
CA GLN A 46 18.47 2.69 0.05
C GLN A 46 19.77 2.57 0.85
N THR A 47 20.42 1.42 0.80
CA THR A 47 21.77 1.27 1.36
C THR A 47 22.78 1.93 0.44
N GLN A 48 23.02 3.23 0.60
CA GLN A 48 24.01 4.00 -0.16
C GLN A 48 25.48 3.64 0.17
N HIS A 49 25.72 2.71 1.10
CA HIS A 49 27.06 2.44 1.65
C HIS A 49 27.36 0.95 1.89
N GLN A 50 27.14 0.07 0.91
CA GLN A 50 27.86 -1.20 0.92
C GLN A 50 29.07 -1.07 -0.01
N SER A 51 30.23 -0.99 0.63
CA SER A 51 31.57 -1.02 0.04
C SER A 51 31.64 -2.07 -1.08
N GLN A 52 32.26 -1.68 -2.18
CA GLN A 52 32.28 -2.33 -3.51
C GLN A 52 32.78 -3.79 -3.53
N GLN A 53 33.16 -4.38 -2.40
CA GLN A 53 33.79 -5.71 -2.33
C GLN A 53 32.81 -6.89 -2.15
N GLN A 54 31.51 -6.65 -1.95
CA GLN A 54 30.50 -7.74 -1.84
C GLN A 54 29.41 -7.69 -2.94
N GLN A 55 29.64 -6.97 -4.04
CA GLN A 55 28.61 -6.73 -5.07
C GLN A 55 28.39 -7.87 -6.08
N GLN A 56 29.17 -8.96 -6.06
CA GLN A 56 29.08 -9.95 -7.14
C GLN A 56 27.97 -11.02 -6.99
N GLN A 57 27.21 -11.05 -5.88
CA GLN A 57 26.14 -12.06 -5.70
C GLN A 57 24.75 -11.50 -5.35
N GLN A 58 24.60 -10.20 -5.09
CA GLN A 58 23.30 -9.57 -4.75
C GLN A 58 22.87 -8.52 -5.78
N ALA A 59 23.12 -8.78 -7.07
CA ALA A 59 22.72 -7.92 -8.18
C ALA A 59 21.22 -8.01 -8.55
N GLN A 60 20.42 -8.74 -7.78
CA GLN A 60 18.97 -8.81 -7.99
C GLN A 60 18.27 -8.10 -6.83
N SER A 61 17.72 -6.92 -7.16
CA SER A 61 16.77 -6.12 -6.38
C SER A 61 17.30 -5.31 -5.17
N GLN A 62 18.43 -4.60 -5.32
CA GLN A 62 18.58 -3.35 -4.56
C GLN A 62 17.43 -2.41 -4.96
N GLY A 63 16.48 -2.16 -4.05
CA GLY A 63 15.39 -1.20 -4.28
C GLY A 63 14.10 -1.76 -4.88
N LEU A 64 13.90 -3.08 -4.99
CA LEU A 64 12.61 -3.67 -5.38
C LEU A 64 12.15 -4.71 -4.36
N TYR A 65 10.92 -4.59 -3.90
CA TYR A 65 10.28 -5.54 -3.00
C TYR A 65 8.95 -6.02 -3.60
N GLN A 66 8.75 -7.35 -3.62
CA GLN A 66 7.51 -7.96 -4.05
C GLN A 66 6.73 -8.44 -2.83
N LEU A 67 5.51 -7.91 -2.69
CA LEU A 67 4.54 -8.33 -1.69
C LEU A 67 3.59 -9.35 -2.34
N ASP A 68 3.50 -10.54 -1.76
CA ASP A 68 2.50 -11.54 -2.11
C ASP A 68 1.97 -12.16 -0.82
N GLN A 69 0.78 -11.73 -0.41
CA GLN A 69 0.14 -12.10 0.86
C GLN A 69 -1.33 -12.40 0.61
N SER A 70 -1.99 -13.10 1.54
CA SER A 70 -3.43 -13.32 1.47
C SER A 70 -4.06 -12.97 2.81
N ILE A 71 -5.19 -12.24 2.78
CA ILE A 71 -6.02 -12.05 3.98
C ILE A 71 -7.09 -13.12 4.06
N GLU A 72 -7.39 -13.56 5.28
CA GLU A 72 -8.45 -14.53 5.55
C GLU A 72 -9.71 -13.79 6.01
N ILE A 73 -10.79 -13.96 5.26
CA ILE A 73 -12.13 -13.49 5.59
C ILE A 73 -12.90 -14.71 6.12
N ILE A 74 -13.16 -14.71 7.41
CA ILE A 74 -13.81 -15.81 8.12
C ILE A 74 -15.29 -15.46 8.27
N THR A 75 -16.15 -16.32 7.74
CA THR A 75 -17.60 -16.27 7.94
C THR A 75 -18.03 -17.40 8.88
N GLU A 76 -19.35 -17.55 9.10
CA GLU A 76 -19.88 -18.63 9.94
C GLU A 76 -19.73 -20.01 9.30
N THR A 77 -19.74 -20.08 7.97
CA THR A 77 -19.75 -21.34 7.22
C THR A 77 -18.47 -21.61 6.45
N ASP A 78 -17.65 -20.59 6.19
CA ASP A 78 -16.51 -20.72 5.28
C ASP A 78 -15.37 -19.73 5.59
N ILE A 79 -14.20 -19.99 5.02
CA ILE A 79 -13.04 -19.10 5.05
C ILE A 79 -12.63 -18.75 3.62
N MET A 80 -12.83 -17.49 3.25
CA MET A 80 -12.41 -16.96 1.96
C MET A 80 -11.01 -16.36 2.06
N HIS A 81 -10.18 -16.64 1.05
CA HIS A 81 -8.82 -16.10 0.95
C HIS A 81 -8.78 -15.02 -0.14
N PHE A 82 -8.35 -13.82 0.23
CA PHE A 82 -8.22 -12.70 -0.69
C PHE A 82 -6.74 -12.33 -0.91
N PRO A 83 -6.18 -12.58 -2.11
CA PRO A 83 -4.77 -12.34 -2.38
C PRO A 83 -4.47 -10.84 -2.60
N ILE A 84 -3.40 -10.37 -1.98
CA ILE A 84 -2.84 -9.03 -2.06
C ILE A 84 -1.45 -9.14 -2.68
N ARG A 85 -1.31 -8.60 -3.90
CA ARG A 85 -0.04 -8.58 -4.63
C ARG A 85 0.36 -7.16 -4.97
N ALA A 86 1.57 -6.77 -4.59
CA ALA A 86 2.13 -5.45 -4.88
C ALA A 86 3.62 -5.53 -5.24
N LYS A 87 4.09 -4.59 -6.05
CA LYS A 87 5.51 -4.35 -6.28
C LYS A 87 5.84 -2.96 -5.74
N ILE A 88 6.82 -2.89 -4.86
CA ILE A 88 7.25 -1.68 -4.17
C ILE A 88 8.66 -1.41 -4.66
N ALA A 89 8.89 -0.24 -5.25
CA ALA A 89 10.18 0.12 -5.83
C ALA A 89 10.71 1.41 -5.18
N SER A 90 12.04 1.53 -5.04
CA SER A 90 12.70 2.82 -4.83
C SER A 90 12.49 3.70 -6.07
N GLU A 91 12.74 4.99 -5.92
CA GLU A 91 12.67 5.95 -7.03
C GLU A 91 13.55 5.51 -8.22
N GLU A 92 14.82 5.20 -7.97
CA GLU A 92 15.75 4.72 -9.01
C GLU A 92 15.22 3.47 -9.74
N GLN A 93 14.64 2.54 -8.97
CA GLN A 93 14.16 1.28 -9.51
C GLN A 93 12.80 1.42 -10.20
N PHE A 94 11.99 2.38 -9.76
CA PHE A 94 10.78 2.80 -10.46
C PHE A 94 11.17 3.39 -11.83
N ASP A 95 12.11 4.33 -11.87
CA ASP A 95 12.56 4.93 -13.13
C ASP A 95 13.09 3.86 -14.08
N ILE A 96 13.90 2.91 -13.62
CA ILE A 96 14.39 1.82 -14.48
C ILE A 96 13.22 0.96 -15.03
N MET A 97 12.20 0.68 -14.21
CA MET A 97 11.04 -0.12 -14.62
C MET A 97 10.13 0.58 -15.62
N PHE A 98 9.97 1.89 -15.51
CA PHE A 98 8.94 2.64 -16.23
C PHE A 98 9.50 3.59 -17.31
N VAL A 99 10.76 3.99 -17.22
CA VAL A 99 11.44 4.80 -18.26
C VAL A 99 11.86 3.94 -19.45
N ASN A 100 12.11 2.63 -19.26
CA ASN A 100 12.63 1.79 -20.33
C ASN A 100 11.59 0.88 -21.02
N LYS A 101 10.41 0.62 -20.43
CA LYS A 101 9.29 -0.08 -21.11
C LYS A 101 7.94 0.33 -20.51
N ASP A 102 7.01 0.71 -21.40
CA ASP A 102 5.58 1.01 -21.17
C ASP A 102 5.21 2.36 -20.53
N GLU A 103 5.00 3.36 -21.39
CA GLU A 103 4.22 4.59 -21.11
C GLU A 103 2.77 4.31 -20.63
N THR A 104 2.30 3.06 -20.67
CA THR A 104 0.94 2.65 -20.27
C THR A 104 0.85 2.05 -18.87
N ALA A 105 1.98 1.85 -18.18
CA ALA A 105 2.00 1.19 -16.89
C ALA A 105 1.47 2.11 -15.77
N GLY A 106 0.16 2.02 -15.53
CA GLY A 106 -0.55 2.79 -14.50
C GLY A 106 -1.75 3.57 -15.03
N MET A 107 -1.82 3.81 -16.35
CA MET A 107 -2.88 4.60 -16.98
C MET A 107 -4.21 3.84 -17.14
N ASN A 108 -4.22 2.50 -17.08
CA ASN A 108 -5.41 1.66 -17.31
C ASN A 108 -5.98 0.96 -16.06
N LYS A 109 -5.63 1.42 -14.86
CA LYS A 109 -6.21 0.90 -13.60
C LYS A 109 -6.76 2.07 -12.80
N PRO A 110 -7.80 1.88 -11.95
CA PRO A 110 -8.28 2.92 -11.03
C PRO A 110 -7.28 3.12 -9.87
N ILE A 111 -5.99 3.24 -10.19
CA ILE A 111 -4.92 3.50 -9.24
C ILE A 111 -4.64 4.99 -9.34
N ARG A 112 -5.19 5.74 -8.38
CA ARG A 112 -4.85 7.15 -8.20
C ARG A 112 -3.45 7.22 -7.59
N LEU A 113 -2.47 7.64 -8.37
CA LEU A 113 -1.14 7.98 -7.87
C LEU A 113 -1.29 9.21 -6.95
N LEU A 114 -1.15 9.02 -5.63
CA LEU A 114 -1.41 10.09 -4.66
C LEU A 114 -0.19 10.99 -4.41
N ALA A 115 1.03 10.52 -4.68
CA ALA A 115 2.24 11.32 -4.58
C ALA A 115 3.41 10.68 -5.36
N GLN A 116 4.18 11.50 -6.09
CA GLN A 116 5.44 11.11 -6.71
C GLN A 116 6.67 11.49 -5.88
N LYS A 117 6.48 12.18 -4.76
CA LYS A 117 7.58 12.71 -3.93
C LYS A 117 7.32 12.40 -2.47
N SER A 118 8.31 11.84 -1.79
CA SER A 118 8.32 11.77 -0.32
C SER A 118 8.11 13.19 0.21
N PRO A 119 7.12 13.44 1.08
CA PRO A 119 6.93 14.76 1.67
C PRO A 119 8.24 15.14 2.36
N ASN A 120 8.88 16.22 1.90
CA ASN A 120 10.05 16.73 2.59
C ASN A 120 9.56 17.29 3.93
N THR A 121 10.29 17.04 5.01
CA THR A 121 9.92 17.52 6.37
C THR A 121 9.68 19.04 6.40
N ASN A 122 10.27 19.79 5.46
CA ASN A 122 10.11 21.24 5.34
C ASN A 122 8.75 21.68 4.77
N ASP A 123 8.04 20.82 4.05
CA ASP A 123 6.73 21.18 3.46
C ASP A 123 5.62 21.27 4.54
N TRP A 124 5.81 20.65 5.71
CA TRP A 124 4.88 20.76 6.84
C TRP A 124 4.87 22.15 7.48
N PHE A 125 6.01 22.86 7.47
CA PHE A 125 6.15 24.17 8.12
C PHE A 125 5.77 25.34 7.23
N ALA A 126 5.70 25.13 5.91
CA ALA A 126 5.41 26.20 4.93
C ALA A 126 3.92 26.59 4.86
N GLY A 127 3.02 25.80 5.44
CA GLY A 127 1.57 26.00 5.32
C GLY A 127 0.95 27.07 6.23
N ASN A 128 1.71 27.72 7.12
CA ASN A 128 1.13 28.46 8.25
C ASN A 128 1.53 29.94 8.41
N THR A 129 2.07 30.61 7.37
CA THR A 129 2.59 31.99 7.55
C THR A 129 1.86 33.12 6.84
N ASN A 130 0.78 32.89 6.07
CA ASN A 130 0.25 33.95 5.19
C ASN A 130 -1.24 34.34 5.40
N GLU A 131 -1.72 34.46 6.64
CA GLU A 131 -3.08 35.01 6.91
C GLU A 131 -3.13 36.29 7.75
N ASN A 132 -2.01 36.99 8.04
CA ASN A 132 -2.07 38.17 8.92
C ASN A 132 -1.31 39.43 8.43
N ALA A 133 -1.22 39.66 7.12
CA ALA A 133 -0.57 40.87 6.57
C ALA A 133 -1.48 41.71 5.65
N ALA A 134 -2.79 41.71 5.89
CA ALA A 134 -3.73 42.58 5.17
C ALA A 134 -4.82 43.12 6.12
N ASN A 135 -4.41 43.86 7.16
CA ASN A 135 -5.24 44.88 7.80
C ASN A 135 -4.36 45.78 8.67
N SER A 136 -3.82 46.85 8.07
CA SER A 136 -3.38 48.09 8.73
C SER A 136 -3.32 49.19 7.70
#